data_AF-A0A411PZH0-F1
#
_entry.id   AF-A0A411PZH0-F1
#
_cell.length_a   1.000
_cell.length_b   1.000
_cell.length_c   1.000
_cell.angle_alpha   90.00
_cell.angle_beta   90.00
_cell.angle_gamma   90.00
#
_symmetry.space_group_name_H-M   'P 1'
#
loop_
_entity.id
_entity.type
_entity.pdbx_description
1 polymer ?
#
loop_
_entity_poly.entity_id
_entity_poly.type
_entity_poly.pdbx_seq_one_letter_code
_entity_poly.pdbx_strand_id
1 'polypeptide(L)'
;DTLITAGAIQSNHVRQTAAVAAKLGLHCVALLENPIGTRAENYLTNGNRLLLDLFNVQVEMVDALTDPTAQLDELATRLEAQGFRPYVIPVGGSNALGALGYVESALEIAQQCEGAVSLSSVVVASGSAGTHAGLAVGLEQLLPEVELIGVTVSRSVADQKPKVVSLQQAVAGQLELKAKADILLWDDYFAPGYGTPNEEGMEAVKLLARLEGILLDPV
;
A
#
# COMPACT_ATOMS: atom_id res chain seq x y z
N ASP A 1 17.21 -11.81 9.99
CA ASP A 1 16.61 -11.68 11.35
C ASP A 1 15.97 -10.31 11.57
N THR A 2 16.10 -9.39 10.61
CA THR A 2 15.52 -8.04 10.69
C THR A 2 14.66 -7.78 9.45
N LEU A 3 13.48 -7.20 9.61
CA LEU A 3 12.71 -6.62 8.51
C LEU A 3 13.01 -5.13 8.44
N ILE A 4 13.23 -4.60 7.23
CA ILE A 4 13.36 -3.16 7.03
C ILE A 4 12.37 -2.65 6.01
N THR A 5 11.80 -1.48 6.26
CA THR A 5 10.83 -0.89 5.35
C THR A 5 10.71 0.62 5.51
N ALA A 6 9.90 1.27 4.67
CA ALA A 6 9.73 2.71 4.66
C ALA A 6 8.27 3.15 4.44
N GLY A 7 7.96 4.37 4.86
CA GLY A 7 6.70 5.06 4.56
C GLY A 7 6.51 6.35 5.35
N ALA A 8 5.31 6.93 5.27
CA ALA A 8 4.94 8.06 6.12
C ALA A 8 4.93 7.67 7.62
N ILE A 9 5.04 8.66 8.51
CA ILE A 9 4.85 8.48 9.97
C ILE A 9 3.57 7.68 10.29
N GLN A 10 2.48 7.93 9.56
CA GLN A 10 1.20 7.24 9.74
C GLN A 10 0.99 6.03 8.82
N SER A 11 2.06 5.42 8.30
CA SER A 11 1.97 4.32 7.33
C SER A 11 1.32 3.05 7.91
N ASN A 12 0.18 2.66 7.33
CA ASN A 12 -0.51 1.39 7.60
C ASN A 12 0.40 0.17 7.32
N HIS A 13 1.20 0.26 6.26
CA HIS A 13 2.16 -0.77 5.86
C HIS A 13 3.25 -0.96 6.91
N VAL A 14 3.90 0.12 7.34
CA VAL A 14 4.96 0.03 8.36
C VAL A 14 4.42 -0.59 9.65
N ARG A 15 3.21 -0.19 10.07
CA ARG A 15 2.54 -0.79 11.23
C ARG A 15 2.31 -2.29 11.07
N GLN A 16 1.84 -2.76 9.91
CA GLN A 16 1.63 -4.20 9.67
C GLN A 16 2.96 -4.97 9.65
N THR A 17 3.97 -4.44 8.97
CA THR A 17 5.31 -5.04 8.93
C THR A 17 5.90 -5.17 10.34
N ALA A 18 5.78 -4.12 11.16
CA ALA A 18 6.21 -4.13 12.55
C ALA A 18 5.49 -5.17 13.40
N ALA A 19 4.16 -5.27 13.28
CA ALA A 19 3.36 -6.25 14.00
C ALA A 19 3.77 -7.69 13.63
N VAL A 20 3.98 -7.96 12.34
CA VAL A 20 4.45 -9.27 11.85
C VAL A 20 5.86 -9.57 12.35
N ALA A 21 6.77 -8.59 12.31
CA ALA A 21 8.12 -8.75 12.84
C ALA A 21 8.10 -9.14 14.32
N ALA A 22 7.37 -8.38 15.15
CA ALA A 22 7.22 -8.66 16.58
C ALA A 22 6.62 -10.05 16.83
N LYS A 23 5.57 -10.41 16.09
CA LYS A 23 4.93 -11.74 16.19
C LYS A 23 5.88 -12.88 15.86
N LEU A 24 6.77 -12.70 14.89
CA LEU A 24 7.72 -13.72 14.43
C LEU A 24 9.06 -13.69 15.17
N GLY A 25 9.24 -12.75 16.12
CA GLY A 25 10.51 -12.57 16.84
C GLY A 25 11.63 -11.99 15.97
N LEU A 26 11.28 -11.25 14.92
CA LEU A 26 12.22 -10.53 14.05
C LEU A 26 12.36 -9.09 14.55
N HIS A 27 13.54 -8.50 14.35
CA HIS A 27 13.70 -7.05 14.52
C HIS A 27 12.97 -6.31 13.40
N CYS A 28 12.57 -5.06 13.65
CA CYS A 28 11.97 -4.18 12.65
C CYS A 28 12.65 -2.82 12.68
N VAL A 29 13.12 -2.35 11.53
CA VAL A 29 13.63 -0.99 11.34
C VAL A 29 12.79 -0.28 10.29
N ALA A 30 12.34 0.94 10.58
CA ALA A 30 11.48 1.70 9.70
C ALA A 30 12.07 3.08 9.37
N LEU A 31 12.21 3.39 8.09
CA LEU A 31 12.50 4.74 7.60
C LEU A 31 11.18 5.51 7.47
N LEU A 32 11.04 6.60 8.23
CA LEU A 32 9.82 7.40 8.25
C LEU A 32 10.05 8.82 7.76
N GLU A 33 9.16 9.31 6.91
CA GLU A 33 9.06 10.72 6.51
C GLU A 33 7.77 11.37 7.02
N ASN A 34 7.76 12.70 7.12
CA ASN A 34 6.56 13.50 7.34
C ASN A 34 6.13 14.17 6.03
N PRO A 35 5.36 13.48 5.17
CA PRO A 35 5.10 13.93 3.79
C PRO A 35 4.27 15.21 3.72
N ILE A 36 3.54 15.55 4.80
CA ILE A 36 2.68 16.73 4.87
C ILE A 36 3.30 17.89 5.67
N GLY A 37 4.51 17.71 6.20
CA GLY A 37 5.22 18.73 6.97
C GLY A 37 4.47 19.24 8.22
N THR A 38 3.53 18.46 8.75
CA THR A 38 2.69 18.91 9.87
C THR A 38 3.45 18.89 11.19
N ARG A 39 3.05 19.77 12.12
CA ARG A 39 3.49 19.77 13.52
C ARG A 39 2.40 19.29 14.48
N ALA A 40 1.28 18.79 13.95
CA ALA A 40 0.17 18.31 14.77
C ALA A 40 0.61 17.09 15.60
N GLU A 41 0.46 17.19 16.92
CA GLU A 41 0.91 16.15 17.86
C GLU A 41 0.35 14.77 17.53
N ASN A 42 -0.97 14.67 17.27
CA ASN A 42 -1.60 13.40 16.94
C ASN A 42 -1.02 12.75 15.66
N TYR A 43 -0.60 13.54 14.66
CA TYR A 43 0.05 12.96 13.49
C TYR A 43 1.45 12.45 13.84
N LEU A 44 2.18 13.14 14.72
CA LEU A 44 3.56 12.83 15.06
C LEU A 44 3.70 11.68 16.08
N THR A 45 2.70 11.43 16.90
CA THR A 45 2.85 10.49 18.04
C THR A 45 1.68 9.52 18.24
N ASN A 46 0.51 9.77 17.64
CA ASN A 46 -0.67 8.92 17.82
C ASN A 46 -0.88 7.96 16.63
N GLY A 47 -1.99 7.24 16.58
CA GLY A 47 -2.36 6.37 15.45
C GLY A 47 -1.34 5.27 15.20
N ASN A 48 -0.96 5.09 13.93
CA ASN A 48 0.01 4.06 13.53
C ASN A 48 1.38 4.28 14.18
N ARG A 49 1.82 5.54 14.36
CA ARG A 49 3.10 5.86 14.98
C ARG A 49 3.18 5.38 16.42
N LEU A 50 2.11 5.54 17.20
CA LEU A 50 2.03 5.01 18.58
C LEU A 50 2.23 3.49 18.59
N LEU A 51 1.58 2.78 17.66
CA LEU A 51 1.69 1.32 17.58
C LEU A 51 3.10 0.84 17.27
N LEU A 52 3.91 1.62 16.53
CA LEU A 52 5.31 1.28 16.27
C LEU A 52 6.15 1.24 17.56
N ASP A 53 5.89 2.14 18.52
CA ASP A 53 6.57 2.09 19.82
C ASP A 53 6.16 0.83 20.60
N LEU A 54 4.87 0.46 20.56
CA LEU A 54 4.38 -0.76 21.21
C LEU A 54 4.97 -2.04 20.61
N PHE A 55 5.27 -2.04 19.31
CA PHE A 55 5.97 -3.14 18.63
C PHE A 55 7.50 -3.06 18.75
N ASN A 56 8.02 -2.08 19.50
CA ASN A 56 9.46 -1.88 19.71
C ASN A 56 10.25 -1.73 18.40
N VAL A 57 9.69 -0.97 17.45
CA VAL A 57 10.32 -0.69 16.14
C VAL A 57 11.46 0.31 16.32
N GLN A 58 12.60 0.04 15.69
CA GLN A 58 13.64 1.04 15.53
C GLN A 58 13.25 2.00 14.40
N VAL A 59 12.90 3.24 14.75
CA VAL A 59 12.52 4.27 13.78
C VAL A 59 13.72 5.14 13.43
N GLU A 60 13.96 5.34 12.14
CA GLU A 60 14.90 6.33 11.62
C GLU A 60 14.14 7.36 10.78
N MET A 61 14.21 8.63 11.19
CA MET A 61 13.53 9.71 10.48
C MET A 61 14.38 10.19 9.30
N VAL A 62 13.74 10.42 8.16
CA VAL A 62 14.35 11.06 6.99
C VAL A 62 13.54 12.29 6.59
N ASP A 63 14.21 13.27 5.98
CA ASP A 63 13.56 14.50 5.52
C ASP A 63 12.52 14.20 4.44
N ALA A 64 12.86 13.31 3.50
CA ALA A 64 11.97 12.83 2.46
C ALA A 64 12.45 11.48 1.90
N LEU A 65 11.50 10.66 1.45
CA LEU A 65 11.74 9.41 0.73
C LEU A 65 11.88 9.67 -0.78
N THR A 66 12.92 10.43 -1.17
CA THR A 66 13.15 10.84 -2.58
C THR A 66 13.52 9.68 -3.50
N ASP A 67 14.32 8.73 -3.01
CA ASP A 67 14.58 7.44 -3.63
C ASP A 67 14.50 6.35 -2.54
N PRO A 68 13.28 5.86 -2.24
CA PRO A 68 13.07 4.92 -1.15
C PRO A 68 13.84 3.62 -1.33
N THR A 69 14.10 3.20 -2.58
CA THR A 69 14.84 1.96 -2.86
C THR A 69 16.29 2.14 -2.44
N ALA A 70 16.96 3.19 -2.93
CA ALA A 70 18.35 3.46 -2.57
C ALA A 70 18.53 3.71 -1.07
N GLN A 71 17.61 4.45 -0.44
CA GLN A 71 17.65 4.72 1.01
C GLN A 71 17.48 3.45 1.85
N LEU A 72 16.60 2.53 1.43
CA LEU A 72 16.45 1.23 2.08
C LEU A 72 17.69 0.35 1.90
N ASP A 73 18.31 0.36 0.72
CA ASP A 73 19.54 -0.40 0.45
C ASP A 73 20.73 0.12 1.28
N GLU A 74 20.83 1.44 1.48
CA GLU A 74 21.82 2.05 2.36
C GLU A 74 21.60 1.64 3.82
N LEU A 75 20.35 1.68 4.29
CA LEU A 75 20.00 1.22 5.64
C LEU A 75 20.31 -0.27 5.81
N ALA A 76 19.98 -1.11 4.82
CA ALA A 76 20.28 -2.53 4.83
C ALA A 76 21.78 -2.76 5.02
N THR A 77 22.62 -2.09 4.21
CA THR A 77 24.07 -2.18 4.28
C THR A 77 24.61 -1.78 5.66
N ARG A 78 24.07 -0.70 6.26
CA ARG A 78 24.47 -0.27 7.61
C ARG A 78 24.10 -1.29 8.69
N LEU A 79 22.96 -1.96 8.58
CA LEU A 79 22.52 -2.99 9.53
C LEU A 79 23.30 -4.29 9.38
N GLU A 80 23.64 -4.68 8.14
CA GLU A 80 24.54 -5.81 7.87
C GLU A 80 25.91 -5.60 8.52
N ALA A 81 26.48 -4.40 8.41
CA ALA A 81 27.74 -4.05 9.06
C ALA A 81 27.67 -4.11 10.61
N GLN A 82 26.47 -4.01 11.19
CA GLN A 82 26.23 -4.18 12.63
C GLN A 82 26.01 -5.65 13.03
N GLY A 83 26.01 -6.58 12.07
CA GLY A 83 25.85 -8.01 12.29
C GLY A 83 24.43 -8.54 12.12
N PHE A 84 23.47 -7.69 11.72
CA PHE A 84 22.10 -8.13 11.40
C PHE A 84 22.01 -8.72 9.98
N ARG A 85 20.89 -9.38 9.69
CA ARG A 85 20.53 -9.91 8.37
C ARG A 85 19.18 -9.31 7.94
N PRO A 86 19.18 -8.12 7.32
CA PRO A 86 17.96 -7.43 6.94
C PRO A 86 17.28 -8.08 5.73
N TYR A 87 15.96 -8.06 5.72
CA TYR A 87 15.12 -8.31 4.56
C TYR A 87 14.39 -7.02 4.21
N VAL A 88 14.66 -6.49 3.01
CA VAL A 88 14.10 -5.23 2.53
C VAL A 88 12.68 -5.44 2.00
N ILE A 89 11.73 -4.72 2.58
CA ILE A 89 10.34 -4.64 2.10
C ILE A 89 10.12 -3.24 1.53
N PRO A 90 9.80 -3.12 0.22
CA PRO A 90 9.67 -1.81 -0.43
C PRO A 90 8.46 -1.04 0.13
N VAL A 91 8.39 0.25 -0.19
CA VAL A 91 7.26 1.10 0.21
C VAL A 91 5.92 0.46 -0.17
N GLY A 92 5.06 0.29 0.83
CA GLY A 92 3.74 -0.34 0.70
C GLY A 92 3.77 -1.82 0.32
N GLY A 93 4.90 -2.52 0.50
CA GLY A 93 5.06 -3.94 0.17
C GLY A 93 4.86 -4.25 -1.31
N SER A 94 4.92 -3.22 -2.16
CA SER A 94 4.47 -3.29 -3.55
C SER A 94 5.61 -3.70 -4.48
N ASN A 95 5.95 -4.98 -4.44
CA ASN A 95 6.72 -5.69 -5.46
C ASN A 95 5.89 -6.86 -6.02
N ALA A 96 6.41 -7.57 -7.03
CA ALA A 96 5.65 -8.64 -7.68
C ALA A 96 5.22 -9.74 -6.68
N LEU A 97 6.12 -10.13 -5.77
CA LEU A 97 5.82 -11.12 -4.73
C LEU A 97 4.70 -10.65 -3.78
N GLY A 98 4.79 -9.42 -3.28
CA GLY A 98 3.80 -8.85 -2.35
C GLY A 98 2.43 -8.64 -3.01
N ALA A 99 2.40 -8.35 -4.30
CA ALA A 99 1.16 -8.19 -5.06
C ALA A 99 0.43 -9.53 -5.32
N LEU A 100 1.10 -10.68 -5.18
CA LEU A 100 0.45 -12.00 -5.30
C LEU A 100 -0.69 -12.18 -4.30
N GLY A 101 -0.60 -11.58 -3.11
CA GLY A 101 -1.70 -11.64 -2.13
C GLY A 101 -3.02 -11.06 -2.68
N TYR A 102 -2.96 -10.08 -3.57
CA TYR A 102 -4.16 -9.53 -4.21
C TYR A 102 -4.57 -10.28 -5.49
N VAL A 103 -3.68 -11.09 -6.08
CA VAL A 103 -4.07 -12.09 -7.08
C VAL A 103 -4.90 -13.19 -6.41
N GLU A 104 -4.45 -13.68 -5.24
CA GLU A 104 -5.23 -14.62 -4.43
C GLU A 104 -6.55 -14.00 -3.93
N SER A 105 -6.54 -12.71 -3.54
CA SER A 105 -7.77 -12.01 -3.18
C SER A 105 -8.80 -11.98 -4.32
N ALA A 106 -8.37 -11.86 -5.58
CA ALA A 106 -9.29 -11.94 -6.71
C ALA A 106 -9.97 -13.32 -6.84
N LEU A 107 -9.27 -14.39 -6.45
CA LEU A 107 -9.86 -15.74 -6.36
C LEU A 107 -10.95 -15.81 -5.31
N GLU A 108 -10.70 -15.24 -4.12
CA GLU A 108 -11.71 -15.16 -3.07
C GLU A 108 -12.94 -14.35 -3.52
N ILE A 109 -12.72 -13.20 -4.16
CA ILE A 109 -13.79 -12.35 -4.70
C ILE A 109 -14.63 -13.13 -5.71
N ALA A 110 -14.00 -13.79 -6.69
CA ALA A 110 -14.71 -14.55 -7.71
C ALA A 110 -15.58 -15.67 -7.10
N GLN A 111 -15.02 -16.42 -6.15
CA GLN A 111 -15.73 -17.50 -5.44
C GLN A 111 -16.91 -16.99 -4.63
N GLN A 112 -16.76 -15.87 -3.92
CA GLN A 112 -17.82 -15.30 -3.10
C GLN A 112 -18.97 -14.70 -3.93
N CYS A 113 -18.69 -14.30 -5.17
CA CYS A 113 -19.68 -13.67 -6.04
C CYS A 113 -20.46 -14.68 -6.89
N GLU A 114 -19.91 -15.89 -7.07
CA GLU A 114 -20.58 -16.97 -7.81
C GLU A 114 -21.97 -17.27 -7.23
N GLY A 115 -23.01 -17.00 -8.03
CA GLY A 115 -24.41 -17.20 -7.63
C GLY A 115 -24.96 -16.18 -6.62
N ALA A 116 -24.13 -15.26 -6.10
CA ALA A 116 -24.53 -14.24 -5.13
C ALA A 116 -24.72 -12.86 -5.78
N VAL A 117 -23.78 -12.44 -6.64
CA VAL A 117 -23.82 -11.13 -7.27
C VAL A 117 -23.11 -11.16 -8.64
N SER A 118 -23.73 -10.53 -9.64
CA SER A 118 -23.05 -10.23 -10.90
C SER A 118 -22.34 -8.89 -10.78
N LEU A 119 -21.06 -8.92 -10.43
CA LEU A 119 -20.23 -7.70 -10.34
C LEU A 119 -20.11 -7.04 -11.72
N SER A 120 -20.25 -5.71 -11.73
CA SER A 120 -19.97 -4.88 -12.90
C SER A 120 -18.61 -4.21 -12.78
N SER A 121 -18.29 -3.68 -11.59
CA SER A 121 -17.05 -2.94 -11.36
C SER A 121 -16.53 -3.14 -9.93
N VAL A 122 -15.21 -3.05 -9.77
CA VAL A 122 -14.50 -3.03 -8.49
C VAL A 122 -13.75 -1.70 -8.39
N VAL A 123 -13.87 -1.04 -7.23
CA VAL A 123 -13.14 0.20 -6.94
C VAL A 123 -12.11 -0.06 -5.85
N VAL A 124 -10.88 0.42 -6.06
CA VAL A 124 -9.79 0.26 -5.08
C VAL A 124 -8.87 1.47 -5.04
N ALA A 125 -8.32 1.80 -3.87
CA ALA A 125 -7.28 2.82 -3.75
C ALA A 125 -5.98 2.39 -4.45
N SER A 126 -5.33 3.32 -5.17
CA SER A 126 -4.13 3.08 -5.98
C SER A 126 -2.99 4.00 -5.53
N GLY A 127 -2.19 3.52 -4.57
CA GLY A 127 -1.02 4.24 -4.00
C GLY A 127 0.33 3.68 -4.45
N SER A 128 0.92 2.78 -3.66
CA SER A 128 2.17 2.08 -4.04
C SER A 128 2.01 1.06 -5.18
N ALA A 129 0.78 0.84 -5.63
CA ALA A 129 0.33 0.05 -6.79
C ALA A 129 0.18 -1.47 -6.59
N GLY A 130 0.73 -2.09 -5.53
CA GLY A 130 0.68 -3.55 -5.33
C GLY A 130 -0.72 -4.14 -5.35
N THR A 131 -1.63 -3.55 -4.57
CA THR A 131 -3.04 -3.95 -4.51
C THR A 131 -3.72 -3.92 -5.87
N HIS A 132 -3.66 -2.77 -6.54
CA HIS A 132 -4.32 -2.57 -7.83
C HIS A 132 -3.73 -3.48 -8.91
N ALA A 133 -2.40 -3.62 -8.97
CA ALA A 133 -1.74 -4.50 -9.94
C ALA A 133 -2.08 -5.98 -9.73
N GLY A 134 -2.11 -6.46 -8.48
CA GLY A 134 -2.47 -7.84 -8.16
C GLY A 134 -3.93 -8.15 -8.52
N LEU A 135 -4.86 -7.25 -8.15
CA LEU A 135 -6.27 -7.37 -8.55
C LEU A 135 -6.43 -7.33 -10.07
N ALA A 136 -5.70 -6.48 -10.79
CA ALA A 136 -5.78 -6.41 -12.25
C ALA A 136 -5.40 -7.73 -12.91
N VAL A 137 -4.32 -8.39 -12.45
CA VAL A 137 -3.93 -9.71 -12.96
C VAL A 137 -4.97 -10.77 -12.60
N GLY A 138 -5.40 -10.83 -11.33
CA GLY A 138 -6.33 -11.85 -10.86
C GLY A 138 -7.73 -11.74 -11.50
N LEU A 139 -8.31 -10.54 -11.51
CA LEU A 139 -9.63 -10.30 -12.07
C LEU A 139 -9.67 -10.48 -13.59
N GLU A 140 -8.61 -10.13 -14.32
CA GLU A 140 -8.53 -10.41 -15.76
C GLU A 140 -8.71 -11.91 -16.07
N GLN A 141 -8.20 -12.81 -15.22
CA GLN A 141 -8.31 -14.26 -15.44
C GLN A 141 -9.65 -14.83 -14.96
N LEU A 142 -10.21 -14.27 -13.88
CA LEU A 142 -11.32 -14.88 -13.15
C LEU A 142 -12.67 -14.25 -13.48
N LEU A 143 -12.67 -12.93 -13.73
CA LEU A 143 -13.85 -12.09 -13.95
C LEU A 143 -13.55 -11.06 -15.06
N PRO A 144 -13.24 -11.48 -16.30
CA PRO A 144 -12.73 -10.61 -17.36
C PRO A 144 -13.69 -9.48 -17.79
N GLU A 145 -14.98 -9.62 -17.49
CA GLU A 145 -16.00 -8.61 -17.80
C GLU A 145 -16.14 -7.53 -16.71
N VAL A 146 -15.47 -7.71 -15.55
CA VAL A 146 -15.53 -6.77 -14.43
C VAL A 146 -14.54 -5.63 -14.64
N GLU A 147 -15.03 -4.40 -14.58
CA GLU A 147 -14.22 -3.21 -14.69
C GLU A 147 -13.48 -2.92 -13.36
N LEU A 148 -12.15 -2.88 -13.39
CA LEU A 148 -11.35 -2.51 -12.21
C LEU A 148 -10.91 -1.05 -12.28
N ILE A 149 -11.37 -0.25 -11.33
CA ILE A 149 -11.10 1.19 -11.24
C ILE A 149 -10.17 1.46 -10.05
N GLY A 150 -8.98 1.98 -10.34
CA GLY A 150 -8.08 2.48 -9.29
C GLY A 150 -8.25 3.98 -9.04
N VAL A 151 -8.69 4.37 -7.85
CA VAL A 151 -8.69 5.78 -7.44
C VAL A 151 -7.31 6.13 -6.90
N THR A 152 -6.59 7.06 -7.53
CA THR A 152 -5.24 7.41 -7.08
C THR A 152 -5.30 8.14 -5.74
N VAL A 153 -4.26 7.99 -4.91
CA VAL A 153 -4.17 8.62 -3.57
C VAL A 153 -2.93 9.52 -3.41
N SER A 154 -2.16 9.69 -4.49
CA SER A 154 -0.87 10.41 -4.40
C SER A 154 -0.34 10.99 -5.71
N ARG A 155 -0.86 10.56 -6.86
CA ARG A 155 -0.25 10.79 -8.18
C ARG A 155 -1.31 10.96 -9.24
N SER A 156 -0.98 11.70 -10.29
CA SER A 156 -1.80 11.78 -11.50
C SER A 156 -1.88 10.42 -12.21
N VAL A 157 -2.84 10.26 -13.12
CA VAL A 157 -2.92 9.09 -14.01
C VAL A 157 -1.62 8.93 -14.81
N ALA A 158 -1.05 10.04 -15.30
CA ALA A 158 0.19 10.02 -16.09
C ALA A 158 1.37 9.43 -15.31
N ASP A 159 1.46 9.72 -14.00
CA ASP A 159 2.55 9.23 -13.15
C ASP A 159 2.26 7.84 -12.55
N GLN A 160 0.98 7.54 -12.27
CA GLN A 160 0.59 6.29 -11.59
C GLN A 160 0.43 5.13 -12.57
N LYS A 161 -0.10 5.36 -13.77
CA LYS A 161 -0.38 4.29 -14.75
C LYS A 161 0.87 3.48 -15.11
N PRO A 162 2.04 4.08 -15.42
CA PRO A 162 3.24 3.32 -15.72
C PRO A 162 3.68 2.42 -14.56
N LYS A 163 3.51 2.88 -13.31
CA LYS A 163 3.86 2.11 -12.11
C LYS A 163 2.96 0.88 -11.94
N VAL A 164 1.64 1.06 -12.07
CA VAL A 164 0.67 -0.05 -11.98
C VAL A 164 0.89 -1.05 -13.11
N VAL A 165 1.07 -0.59 -14.36
CA VAL A 165 1.34 -1.45 -15.51
C VAL A 165 2.64 -2.23 -15.34
N SER A 166 3.73 -1.56 -14.92
CA SER A 166 5.01 -2.23 -14.68
C SER A 166 4.87 -3.36 -13.65
N LEU A 167 4.12 -3.13 -12.58
CA LEU A 167 3.90 -4.13 -11.53
C LEU A 167 2.95 -5.25 -11.98
N GLN A 168 1.88 -4.93 -12.73
CA GLN A 168 0.99 -5.91 -13.35
C GLN A 168 1.78 -6.87 -14.24
N GLN A 169 2.67 -6.35 -15.10
CA GLN A 169 3.50 -7.18 -15.96
C GLN A 169 4.52 -8.03 -15.17
N ALA A 170 5.10 -7.48 -14.11
CA ALA A 170 6.01 -8.24 -13.24
C ALA A 170 5.30 -9.38 -12.50
N VAL A 171 4.09 -9.14 -12.01
CA VAL A 171 3.23 -10.15 -11.37
C VAL A 171 2.84 -11.23 -12.39
N ALA A 172 2.34 -10.84 -13.56
CA ALA A 172 1.99 -11.78 -14.61
C ALA A 172 3.18 -12.64 -15.04
N GLY A 173 4.37 -12.04 -15.14
CA GLY A 173 5.61 -12.75 -15.44
C GLY A 173 5.98 -13.81 -14.40
N GLN A 174 5.80 -13.53 -13.10
CA GLN A 174 6.03 -14.53 -12.03
C GLN A 174 5.07 -15.72 -12.09
N LEU A 175 3.85 -15.49 -12.60
CA LEU A 175 2.82 -16.51 -12.76
C LEU A 175 2.85 -17.18 -14.14
N GLU A 176 3.80 -16.82 -15.01
CA GLU A 176 3.87 -17.29 -16.40
C GLU A 176 2.59 -16.99 -17.21
N LEU A 177 1.89 -15.91 -16.86
CA LEU A 177 0.67 -15.43 -17.50
C LEU A 177 0.95 -14.26 -18.45
N LYS A 178 -0.06 -13.91 -19.25
CA LYS A 178 -0.06 -12.67 -20.04
C LYS A 178 -1.18 -11.77 -19.53
N ALA A 179 -0.82 -10.64 -18.93
CA ALA A 179 -1.78 -9.61 -18.54
C ALA A 179 -1.91 -8.58 -19.67
N LYS A 180 -3.15 -8.38 -20.13
CA LYS A 180 -3.50 -7.45 -21.21
C LYS A 180 -4.59 -6.46 -20.80
N ALA A 181 -5.21 -6.66 -19.64
CA ALA A 181 -6.24 -5.75 -19.16
C ALA A 181 -5.69 -4.33 -19.05
N ASP A 182 -6.47 -3.38 -19.59
CA ASP A 182 -6.15 -1.96 -19.49
C ASP A 182 -6.26 -1.50 -18.04
N ILE A 183 -5.26 -0.74 -17.59
CA ILE A 183 -5.30 -0.11 -16.26
C ILE A 183 -6.10 1.19 -16.33
N LEU A 184 -7.22 1.21 -15.60
CA LEU A 184 -8.10 2.37 -15.43
C LEU A 184 -7.78 3.07 -14.10
N LEU A 185 -7.61 4.39 -14.16
CA LEU A 185 -7.30 5.22 -13.01
C LEU A 185 -8.12 6.49 -13.03
N TRP A 186 -8.58 6.94 -11.86
CA TRP A 186 -9.16 8.26 -11.65
C TRP A 186 -8.30 9.04 -10.66
N ASP A 187 -7.90 10.26 -11.02
CA ASP A 187 -6.97 11.09 -10.24
C ASP A 187 -7.58 12.41 -9.74
N ASP A 188 -8.89 12.60 -9.87
CA ASP A 188 -9.60 13.80 -9.43
C ASP A 188 -9.77 13.90 -7.89
N TYR A 189 -9.49 12.83 -7.14
CA TYR A 189 -9.98 12.66 -5.76
C TYR A 189 -8.92 12.77 -4.66
N PHE A 190 -7.63 12.90 -4.99
CA PHE A 190 -6.54 12.89 -4.00
C PHE A 190 -5.98 14.28 -3.65
N ALA A 191 -6.45 15.33 -4.32
CA ALA A 191 -6.05 16.69 -3.99
C ALA A 191 -6.32 16.96 -2.50
N PRO A 192 -5.44 17.67 -1.77
CA PRO A 192 -4.29 18.41 -2.27
C PRO A 192 -3.01 17.57 -2.43
N GLY A 193 -3.00 16.31 -2.00
CA GLY A 193 -1.84 15.43 -2.10
C GLY A 193 -1.85 14.32 -1.05
N TYR A 194 -0.90 13.39 -1.19
CA TYR A 194 -0.79 12.22 -0.32
C TYR A 194 -0.78 12.58 1.18
N GLY A 195 -1.63 11.92 1.96
CA GLY A 195 -1.70 12.09 3.42
C GLY A 195 -2.39 13.37 3.88
N THR A 196 -2.93 14.17 2.97
CA THR A 196 -3.70 15.38 3.31
C THR A 196 -5.19 15.15 3.01
N PRO A 197 -6.07 15.16 4.03
CA PRO A 197 -7.50 14.97 3.81
C PRO A 197 -8.13 16.10 3.00
N ASN A 198 -9.16 15.79 2.21
CA ASN A 198 -10.02 16.76 1.53
C ASN A 198 -11.47 16.67 2.00
N GLU A 199 -12.28 17.66 1.62
CA GLU A 199 -13.67 17.75 2.08
C GLU A 199 -14.50 16.57 1.57
N GLU A 200 -14.38 16.23 0.28
CA GLU A 200 -15.15 15.16 -0.36
C GLU A 200 -14.85 13.78 0.24
N GLY A 201 -13.57 13.46 0.44
CA GLY A 201 -13.12 12.23 1.08
C GLY A 201 -13.54 12.15 2.55
N MET A 202 -13.45 13.26 3.29
CA MET A 202 -13.92 13.31 4.68
C MET A 202 -15.45 13.18 4.78
N GLU A 203 -16.21 13.70 3.81
CA GLU A 203 -17.64 13.44 3.74
C GLU A 203 -17.95 11.98 3.44
N ALA A 204 -17.17 11.30 2.58
CA ALA A 204 -17.31 9.86 2.35
C ALA A 204 -17.04 9.04 3.62
N VAL A 205 -16.01 9.39 4.41
CA VAL A 205 -15.75 8.79 5.73
C VAL A 205 -16.97 8.91 6.64
N LYS A 206 -17.53 10.13 6.77
CA LYS A 206 -18.72 10.36 7.62
C LYS A 206 -19.95 9.62 7.10
N LEU A 207 -20.13 9.58 5.78
CA LEU A 207 -21.29 8.97 5.14
C LEU A 207 -21.34 7.47 5.44
N LEU A 208 -20.25 6.75 5.21
CA LEU A 208 -20.20 5.30 5.41
C LEU A 208 -20.26 4.92 6.89
N ALA A 209 -19.61 5.71 7.76
CA ALA A 209 -19.69 5.51 9.20
C ALA A 209 -21.12 5.70 9.72
N ARG A 210 -21.84 6.73 9.24
CA ARG A 210 -23.20 7.04 9.69
C ARG A 210 -24.24 6.06 9.15
N LEU A 211 -24.12 5.64 7.89
CA LEU A 211 -25.13 4.83 7.23
C LEU A 211 -24.93 3.33 7.43
N GLU A 212 -23.67 2.88 7.48
CA GLU A 212 -23.33 1.45 7.49
C GLU A 212 -22.49 1.03 8.71
N GLY A 213 -22.07 1.98 9.57
CA GLY A 213 -21.19 1.67 10.70
C GLY A 213 -19.78 1.24 10.29
N ILE A 214 -19.39 1.47 9.04
CA ILE A 214 -18.08 1.12 8.47
C ILE A 214 -17.16 2.34 8.53
N LEU A 215 -15.98 2.18 9.12
CA LEU A 215 -14.99 3.26 9.25
C LEU A 215 -13.98 3.18 8.09
N LEU A 216 -14.00 4.20 7.25
CA LEU A 216 -12.91 4.48 6.30
C LEU A 216 -11.81 5.31 6.99
N ASP A 217 -10.73 5.58 6.27
CA ASP A 217 -9.63 6.43 6.73
C ASP A 217 -9.43 7.65 5.80
N PRO A 218 -8.73 8.71 6.25
CA PRO A 218 -8.68 9.99 5.55
C PRO A 218 -7.47 10.17 4.60
N VAL A 219 -6.70 9.10 4.30
CA VAL A 219 -5.40 9.16 3.58
C VAL A 219 -5.46 8.58 2.17
#